data_AF-A0A401Y4F6-F1
#
_entry.id   AF-A0A401Y4F6-F1
#
_cell.length_a   1.000
_cell.length_b   1.000
_cell.length_c   1.000
_cell.angle_alpha   90.00
_cell.angle_beta   90.00
_cell.angle_gamma   90.00
#
_symmetry.space_group_name_H-M   'P 1'
#
loop_
_entity.id
_entity.type
_entity.pdbx_description
1 polymer ?
#
loop_
_entity_poly.entity_id
_entity_poly.type
_entity_poly.pdbx_seq_one_letter_code
_entity_poly.pdbx_strand_id
1 'polypeptide(L)' 'MPLLLKFLLPAIAGGLTASVTMYGVVYSQTKAPSTNPASQPIMVYGDQS' A
#
# COMPACT_ATOMS: atom_id res chain seq x y z
N MET A 1 -19.78 18.59 -27.15
CA MET A 1 -19.63 17.87 -25.87
C MET A 1 -20.04 18.84 -24.75
N PRO A 2 -21.01 18.48 -23.90
CA PRO A 2 -21.52 19.38 -22.86
C PRO A 2 -20.41 19.70 -21.85
N LEU A 3 -20.41 20.94 -21.35
CA LEU A 3 -19.37 21.50 -20.46
C LEU A 3 -19.13 20.61 -19.23
N LEU A 4 -20.20 20.01 -18.72
CA LEU A 4 -20.19 19.09 -17.57
C LEU A 4 -19.30 17.86 -17.83
N LEU A 5 -19.43 17.23 -18.99
CA LEU A 5 -18.61 16.08 -19.38
C LEU A 5 -17.12 16.45 -19.56
N LYS A 6 -16.81 17.70 -19.94
CA LYS A 6 -15.42 18.17 -20.12
C LYS A 6 -14.65 18.25 -18.81
N PHE A 7 -15.32 18.57 -17.70
CA PHE A 7 -14.68 18.72 -16.39
C PHE A 7 -14.89 17.51 -15.49
N LEU A 8 -16.06 16.87 -15.56
CA LEU A 8 -16.40 15.76 -14.69
C LEU A 8 -15.57 14.50 -14.99
N LEU A 9 -15.34 14.19 -16.27
CA LEU A 9 -14.53 13.03 -16.67
C LEU A 9 -13.09 13.09 -16.13
N PRO A 10 -12.30 14.16 -16.38
CA PRO A 10 -10.94 14.24 -15.86
C PRO A 10 -10.92 14.33 -14.32
N ALA A 11 -11.92 14.97 -13.69
CA ALA A 11 -12.01 15.01 -12.23
C ALA A 11 -12.23 13.61 -11.64
N ILE A 12 -13.14 12.81 -12.20
CA ILE A 12 -13.38 11.43 -11.76
C ILE A 12 -12.13 10.58 -12.02
N ALA A 13 -11.53 10.67 -13.20
CA ALA A 13 -10.32 9.93 -13.53
C ALA A 13 -9.17 10.26 -12.56
N GLY A 14 -8.91 11.55 -12.34
CA GLY A 14 -7.89 12.01 -11.40
C GLY A 14 -8.17 11.58 -9.96
N GLY A 15 -9.43 11.67 -9.52
CA GLY A 15 -9.85 11.22 -8.19
C GLY A 15 -9.65 9.72 -7.99
N LEU A 16 -10.02 8.90 -8.97
CA LEU A 16 -9.79 7.45 -8.93
C LEU A 16 -8.29 7.12 -8.91
N THR A 17 -7.50 7.75 -9.77
CA THR A 17 -6.04 7.57 -9.79
C THR A 17 -5.42 7.93 -8.44
N ALA A 18 -5.73 9.11 -7.90
CA ALA A 18 -5.20 9.56 -6.62
C ALA A 18 -5.58 8.60 -5.48
N SER A 19 -6.84 8.15 -5.45
CA SER A 19 -7.33 7.21 -4.44
C SER A 19 -6.61 5.87 -4.48
N VAL A 20 -6.44 5.29 -5.67
CA VAL A 20 -5.74 4.01 -5.86
C VAL A 20 -4.26 4.14 -5.50
N THR A 21 -3.59 5.22 -5.92
CA THR A 21 -2.19 5.46 -5.58
C THR A 21 -1.99 5.59 -4.08
N MET A 22 -2.78 6.42 -3.41
CA MET A 22 -2.67 6.63 -1.96
C MET A 22 -2.95 5.34 -1.19
N TYR A 23 -4.01 4.61 -1.55
CA TYR A 23 -4.33 3.31 -0.95
C TYR A 23 -3.20 2.30 -1.16
N GLY A 24 -2.65 2.21 -2.37
CA GLY A 24 -1.55 1.29 -2.69
C GLY A 24 -0.29 1.55 -1.88
N VAL A 25 0.07 2.83 -1.68
CA VAL A 25 1.20 3.23 -0.83
C VAL A 25 0.97 2.77 0.61
N VAL A 26 -0.17 3.11 1.20
CA VAL A 26 -0.50 2.72 2.58
C VAL A 26 -0.51 1.20 2.71
N TYR A 27 -1.21 0.50 1.83
CA TYR A 27 -1.30 -0.96 1.82
C TYR A 27 0.07 -1.62 1.73
N SER A 28 0.99 -1.11 0.90
CA SER A 28 2.34 -1.66 0.78
C SER A 28 3.14 -1.58 2.08
N GLN A 29 2.85 -0.58 2.93
CA GLN A 29 3.52 -0.33 4.20
C GLN A 29 2.83 -1.02 5.38
N THR A 30 1.50 -1.17 5.34
CA THR A 30 0.71 -1.67 6.47
C THR A 30 0.31 -3.14 6.33
N LYS A 31 0.52 -3.76 5.17
CA LYS A 31 0.20 -5.19 5.01
C LYS A 31 1.00 -6.03 6.01
N ALA A 32 0.32 -6.98 6.64
CA ALA A 32 0.99 -7.93 7.51
C ALA A 32 2.02 -8.74 6.70
N PRO A 33 3.19 -9.06 7.29
CA PRO A 33 4.15 -9.96 6.68
C PRO A 33 3.49 -11.30 6.34
N SER A 34 3.77 -11.85 5.16
CA SER A 34 3.27 -13.18 4.76
C SER A 34 3.81 -14.31 5.62
N THR A 35 4.90 -14.06 6.36
CA THR A 35 5.57 -15.01 7.23
C THR A 35 5.73 -14.36 8.59
N ASN A 36 5.32 -15.07 9.65
CA ASN A 36 5.48 -14.60 11.02
C ASN A 36 6.95 -14.25 11.30
N PRO A 37 7.29 -12.97 11.56
CA PRO A 37 8.67 -12.57 11.83
C PRO A 37 9.26 -13.27 13.07
N ALA A 38 8.41 -13.68 14.02
CA ALA A 38 8.81 -14.40 15.23
C ALA A 38 9.03 -15.90 15.02
N SER A 39 8.69 -16.44 13.85
CA SER A 39 8.99 -17.84 13.48
C SER A 39 10.37 -17.99 12.83
N GLN A 40 11.12 -16.89 12.67
CA GLN A 40 12.51 -16.98 12.25
C GLN A 40 13.35 -17.51 13.43
N PRO A 41 14.26 -18.47 13.18
CA PRO A 41 15.16 -18.95 14.23
C PRO A 41 15.92 -17.75 14.79
N ILE A 42 15.76 -17.50 16.09
CA ILE A 42 16.51 -16.46 16.79
C ILE A 42 17.99 -16.83 16.63
N MET A 43 18.74 -16.00 15.92
CA MET A 43 20.19 -16.14 15.84
C MET A 43 20.73 -15.71 17.21
N VAL A 44 20.79 -16.65 18.16
CA VAL A 44 21.32 -16.39 19.50
C VAL A 44 22.82 -16.24 19.38
N TYR A 45 23.29 -15.02 19.13
CA TYR A 45 24.72 -14.71 19.13
C TYR A 45 25.18 -14.66 20.58
N GLY A 46 25.75 -15.77 21.08
CA GLY A 46 26.37 -15.83 22.41
C GLY A 46 25.88 -16.92 23.35
N ASP A 47 24.94 -17.79 22.97
CA ASP A 47 24.55 -18.95 23.79
C ASP A 47 25.49 -20.13 23.54
N GLN A 48 26.74 -19.95 23.97
CA GLN A 48 27.73 -21.00 24.17
C GLN A 48 28.42 -20.71 25.51
N SER A 49 27.79 -21.14 26.61
CA SER A 49 28.42 -21.18 27.93
C SER A 49 28.04 -22.46 28.65
#